data_AF-A0A9D2UWF8-F1
#
_entry.id   AF-A0A9D2UWF8-F1
#
_cell.length_a   1.000
_cell.length_b   1.000
_cell.length_c   1.000
_cell.angle_alpha   90.00
_cell.angle_beta   90.00
_cell.angle_gamma   90.00
#
_symmetry.space_group_name_H-M   'P 1'
#
loop_
_entity.id
_entity.type
_entity.pdbx_description
1 polymer ?
#
loop_
_entity_poly.entity_id
_entity_poly.type
_entity_poly.pdbx_seq_one_letter_code
_entity_poly.pdbx_strand_id
1 'polypeptide(L)'
;MSTRPRAGMNARFVIALVAIIAIIAAIAIGVFSCTSKTNAAQEFLEVTDGSPASANSSQTLVLNDAVRGEAPVNGAPERFRDCEETVDENGIVHGTTPDGIRYTVLGRGELAQSPDRVTLCAIGDQLVTEYVLPFADAYAGKTGDGEYDFTPWYREVKPFIQEHDLRFVNQETVMVSEEKGYSYSGYPTFNSPESAAASVAD
;
A
#
# COMPACT_ATOMS: atom_id res chain seq x y z
N MET A 1 26.00 75.80 -18.09
CA MET A 1 24.67 75.36 -17.61
C MET A 1 24.42 73.98 -18.22
N SER A 2 24.32 72.97 -17.36
CA SER A 2 24.34 71.54 -17.68
C SER A 2 22.94 71.04 -18.04
N THR A 3 22.80 70.29 -19.14
CA THR A 3 21.66 69.39 -19.35
C THR A 3 22.19 68.07 -19.93
N ARG A 4 22.20 67.02 -19.09
CA ARG A 4 22.49 65.63 -19.51
C ARG A 4 21.27 65.05 -20.24
N PRO A 5 21.45 64.27 -21.32
CA PRO A 5 20.34 63.58 -21.95
C PRO A 5 19.88 62.41 -21.05
N ARG A 6 18.56 62.32 -20.82
CA ARG A 6 17.94 61.18 -20.12
C ARG A 6 18.13 59.92 -20.96
N ALA A 7 18.78 58.91 -20.38
CA ALA A 7 18.89 57.59 -20.96
C ALA A 7 17.48 56.98 -21.07
N GLY A 8 16.95 56.92 -22.29
CA GLY A 8 15.73 56.18 -22.60
C GLY A 8 16.01 54.70 -22.44
N MET A 9 15.26 54.04 -21.56
CA MET A 9 15.37 52.60 -21.32
C MET A 9 14.93 51.87 -22.60
N ASN A 10 15.84 51.14 -23.24
CA ASN A 10 15.60 50.45 -24.51
C ASN A 10 14.34 49.57 -24.41
N ALA A 11 13.43 49.65 -25.38
CA ALA A 11 12.14 48.94 -25.36
C ALA A 11 12.26 47.42 -25.09
N ARG A 12 13.38 46.81 -25.49
CA ARG A 12 13.71 45.39 -25.22
C ARG A 12 13.96 45.10 -23.74
N PHE A 13 14.54 46.04 -22.99
CA PHE A 13 14.70 45.95 -21.53
C PHE A 13 13.37 46.12 -20.79
N VAL A 14 12.49 47.00 -21.27
CA VAL A 14 11.16 47.19 -20.69
C VAL A 14 10.32 45.91 -20.84
N ILE A 15 10.34 45.31 -22.03
CA ILE A 15 9.61 44.06 -22.30
C ILE A 15 10.17 42.90 -21.45
N ALA A 16 11.50 42.78 -21.33
CA ALA A 16 12.12 41.75 -20.50
C ALA A 16 11.76 41.92 -19.01
N LEU A 17 11.74 43.15 -18.51
CA LEU A 17 11.38 43.44 -17.11
C LEU A 17 9.92 43.09 -16.83
N VAL A 18 9.00 43.42 -17.74
CA VAL A 18 7.56 43.09 -17.60
C VAL A 18 7.35 41.57 -17.61
N ALA A 19 8.05 40.83 -18.47
CA ALA A 19 7.96 39.38 -18.52
C ALA A 19 8.46 38.72 -17.22
N ILE A 20 9.57 39.21 -16.65
CA ILE A 20 10.11 38.69 -15.37
C ILE A 20 9.14 38.96 -14.22
N ILE A 21 8.56 40.17 -14.16
CA ILE A 21 7.56 40.52 -13.13
C ILE A 21 6.31 39.63 -13.24
N ALA A 22 5.86 39.33 -14.47
CA ALA A 22 4.71 38.44 -14.69
C ALA A 22 4.98 36.99 -14.23
N ILE A 23 6.20 36.48 -14.45
CA ILE A 23 6.60 35.14 -14.00
C ILE A 23 6.66 35.07 -12.47
N ILE A 24 7.23 36.09 -11.82
CA ILE A 24 7.31 36.17 -10.35
C ILE A 24 5.89 36.26 -9.75
N ALA A 25 5.00 37.05 -10.35
CA ALA A 25 3.60 37.13 -9.91
C ALA A 25 2.85 35.80 -10.06
N ALA A 26 3.06 35.06 -11.15
CA ALA A 26 2.45 33.74 -11.36
C ALA A 26 2.93 32.71 -10.32
N ILE A 27 4.23 32.71 -9.99
CA ILE A 27 4.79 31.84 -8.94
C ILE A 27 4.22 32.22 -7.56
N ALA A 28 4.13 33.52 -7.24
CA ALA A 28 3.58 33.98 -5.97
C ALA A 28 2.09 33.60 -5.79
N ILE A 29 1.29 33.70 -6.86
CA ILE A 29 -0.14 33.30 -6.85
C ILE A 29 -0.29 31.78 -6.72
N GLY A 30 0.57 31.01 -7.40
CA GLY A 30 0.59 29.54 -7.31
C GLY A 30 0.95 29.03 -5.91
N VAL A 31 1.96 29.62 -5.28
CA VAL A 31 2.36 29.28 -3.90
C VAL A 31 1.26 29.69 -2.90
N PHE A 32 0.65 30.87 -3.06
CA PHE A 32 -0.44 31.32 -2.18
C PHE A 32 -1.71 30.45 -2.29
N SER A 33 -2.04 29.94 -3.49
CA SER A 33 -3.14 28.98 -3.68
C SER A 33 -2.83 27.57 -3.15
N CYS A 34 -1.56 27.21 -3.05
CA CYS A 34 -1.14 25.93 -2.46
C CYS A 34 -1.23 26.00 -0.93
N THR A 35 -0.78 27.10 -0.31
CA THR A 35 -0.81 27.28 1.15
C THR A 35 -2.20 27.55 1.71
N SER A 36 -3.11 28.17 0.94
CA SER A 36 -4.50 28.39 1.38
C SER A 36 -5.34 27.10 1.41
N LYS A 37 -5.02 26.11 0.56
CA LYS A 37 -5.69 24.80 0.57
C LYS A 37 -5.27 23.93 1.75
N THR A 38 -4.05 24.10 2.27
CA THR A 38 -3.56 23.34 3.44
C THR A 38 -4.25 23.77 4.74
N ASN A 39 -4.64 25.04 4.85
CA ASN A 39 -5.25 25.58 6.09
C ASN A 39 -6.76 25.36 6.19
N ALA A 40 -7.43 24.91 5.13
CA ALA A 40 -8.87 24.64 5.14
C ALA A 40 -9.22 23.16 5.47
N ALA A 41 -8.21 22.28 5.58
CA ALA A 41 -8.41 20.85 5.75
C ALA A 41 -8.21 20.34 7.20
N GLN A 42 -8.03 21.22 8.19
CA GLN A 42 -7.70 20.85 9.58
C GLN A 42 -8.76 21.13 10.65
N GLU A 43 -9.98 21.54 10.31
CA GLU A 43 -11.09 21.55 11.26
C GLU A 43 -12.33 20.91 10.61
N PHE A 44 -12.64 19.67 11.00
CA PHE A 44 -13.87 19.31 11.71
C PHE A 44 -13.98 17.77 11.76
N LEU A 45 -13.52 17.22 12.88
CA LEU A 45 -13.72 15.82 13.25
C LEU A 45 -15.05 15.77 14.00
N GLU A 46 -16.14 15.45 13.31
CA GLU A 46 -17.40 15.03 13.94
C GLU A 46 -17.70 13.60 13.52
N VAL A 47 -17.56 12.69 14.49
CA VAL A 47 -18.02 11.31 14.43
C VAL A 47 -19.55 11.35 14.36
N THR A 48 -20.12 10.89 13.26
CA THR A 48 -21.53 10.49 13.20
C THR A 48 -21.65 9.07 12.67
N ASP A 49 -22.35 8.27 13.47
CA ASP A 49 -22.72 6.88 13.28
C ASP A 49 -23.59 6.72 12.02
N GLY A 50 -23.17 5.87 11.08
CA GLY A 50 -23.85 5.71 9.80
C GLY A 50 -23.16 4.71 8.88
N SER A 51 -23.53 3.44 9.03
CA SER A 51 -23.15 2.32 8.15
C SER A 51 -23.42 2.60 6.66
N PRO A 52 -22.52 2.17 5.75
CA PRO A 52 -22.96 1.73 4.43
C PRO A 52 -22.48 0.30 4.10
N ALA A 53 -23.48 -0.49 3.70
CA ALA A 53 -23.45 -1.58 2.72
C ALA A 53 -22.31 -2.60 2.79
N SER A 54 -22.61 -3.69 3.52
CA SER A 54 -21.98 -5.01 3.39
C SER A 54 -22.18 -5.57 1.98
N ALA A 55 -21.07 -5.78 1.27
CA ALA A 55 -20.96 -6.69 0.14
C ALA A 55 -19.57 -7.34 0.14
N ASN A 56 -19.20 -8.01 1.22
CA ASN A 56 -18.08 -8.94 1.23
C ASN A 56 -18.58 -10.26 1.81
N SER A 57 -18.57 -11.32 1.01
CA SER A 57 -18.60 -12.69 1.51
C SER A 57 -17.23 -13.00 2.14
N SER A 58 -16.90 -12.30 3.21
CA SER A 58 -15.84 -12.69 4.12
C SER A 58 -16.45 -13.76 5.02
N GLN A 59 -16.07 -15.02 4.83
CA GLN A 59 -16.15 -15.94 5.95
C GLN A 59 -15.14 -15.44 6.97
N THR A 60 -15.61 -14.66 7.93
CA THR A 60 -14.92 -14.42 9.18
C THR A 60 -14.67 -15.80 9.77
N LEU A 61 -13.41 -16.25 9.79
CA LEU A 61 -13.01 -17.35 10.64
C LEU A 61 -13.05 -16.78 12.06
N VAL A 62 -14.25 -16.80 12.64
CA VAL A 62 -14.46 -16.38 14.01
C VAL A 62 -13.74 -17.41 14.86
N LEU A 63 -12.50 -17.09 15.24
CA LEU A 63 -11.85 -17.70 16.40
C LEU A 63 -12.63 -17.18 17.61
N ASN A 64 -13.80 -17.75 17.86
CA ASN A 64 -14.59 -17.47 19.04
C ASN A 64 -13.69 -17.76 20.25
N ASP A 65 -13.60 -16.78 21.14
CA ASP A 65 -13.02 -16.86 22.47
C ASP A 65 -11.52 -17.19 22.58
N ALA A 66 -10.67 -16.46 21.84
CA ALA A 66 -9.27 -16.26 22.26
C ALA A 66 -9.19 -15.33 23.51
N VAL A 67 -9.92 -15.69 24.56
CA VAL A 67 -9.64 -15.21 25.91
C VAL A 67 -8.31 -15.85 26.31
N ARG A 68 -7.23 -15.07 26.23
CA ARG A 68 -5.93 -15.39 26.83
C ARG A 68 -5.31 -16.72 26.38
N GLY A 69 -4.97 -16.85 25.10
CA GLY A 69 -3.95 -17.82 24.67
C GLY A 69 -4.22 -19.30 25.00
N GLU A 70 -5.44 -19.69 25.33
CA GLU A 70 -5.81 -21.09 25.43
C GLU A 70 -6.30 -21.56 24.07
N ALA A 71 -5.66 -22.63 23.55
CA ALA A 71 -6.13 -23.32 22.36
C ALA A 71 -7.58 -23.78 22.60
N PRO A 72 -8.47 -23.78 21.58
CA PRO A 72 -9.85 -24.20 21.73
C PRO A 72 -9.95 -25.60 22.35
N VAL A 73 -10.30 -25.66 23.63
CA VAL A 73 -10.63 -26.90 24.34
C VAL A 73 -12.09 -27.21 24.07
N ASN A 74 -12.30 -27.95 22.97
CA ASN A 74 -13.36 -28.95 22.74
C ASN A 74 -13.96 -28.84 21.32
N GLY A 75 -13.79 -29.94 20.57
CA GLY A 75 -14.39 -30.16 19.26
C GLY A 75 -13.45 -29.79 18.13
N ALA A 76 -12.69 -30.75 17.61
CA ALA A 76 -12.12 -30.59 16.28
C ALA A 76 -13.26 -30.23 15.31
N PRO A 77 -13.07 -29.26 14.40
CA PRO A 77 -14.06 -28.95 13.37
C PRO A 77 -14.53 -30.26 12.71
N GLU A 78 -15.82 -30.41 12.35
CA GLU A 78 -16.36 -31.65 11.75
C GLU A 78 -15.51 -32.17 10.58
N ARG A 79 -14.82 -31.25 9.89
CA ARG A 79 -13.88 -31.52 8.80
C ARG A 79 -12.69 -32.43 9.16
N PHE A 80 -12.36 -32.57 10.45
CA PHE A 80 -11.26 -33.39 10.95
C PHE A 80 -11.74 -34.67 11.66
N ARG A 81 -13.03 -35.01 11.53
CA ARG A 81 -13.54 -36.27 12.09
C ARG A 81 -12.97 -37.45 11.32
N ASP A 82 -12.70 -38.53 12.04
CA ASP A 82 -12.25 -39.81 11.46
C ASP A 82 -10.95 -39.71 10.63
N CYS A 83 -10.13 -38.68 10.89
CA CYS A 83 -8.81 -38.49 10.28
C CYS A 83 -7.74 -39.32 10.98
N GLU A 84 -6.77 -39.82 10.23
CA GLU A 84 -5.55 -40.43 10.78
C GLU A 84 -4.53 -39.33 11.06
N GLU A 85 -4.15 -39.15 12.33
CA GLU A 85 -3.17 -38.14 12.76
C GLU A 85 -1.94 -38.81 13.39
N THR A 86 -0.74 -38.33 13.05
CA THR A 86 0.52 -38.61 13.75
C THR A 86 1.14 -37.31 14.25
N VAL A 87 2.02 -37.36 15.25
CA VAL A 87 2.74 -36.18 15.75
C VAL A 87 4.23 -36.42 15.60
N ASP A 88 4.96 -35.45 15.05
CA ASP A 88 6.42 -35.53 14.90
C ASP A 88 7.17 -35.00 16.14
N GLU A 89 8.51 -35.05 16.06
CA GLU A 89 9.41 -34.62 17.14
C GLU A 89 9.31 -33.12 17.50
N ASN A 90 8.71 -32.30 16.64
CA ASN A 90 8.50 -30.87 16.84
C ASN A 90 7.09 -30.55 17.35
N GLY A 91 6.30 -31.57 17.72
CA GLY A 91 4.92 -31.39 18.17
C GLY A 91 3.95 -31.01 17.04
N ILE A 92 4.34 -31.23 15.79
CA ILE A 92 3.52 -30.94 14.61
C ILE A 92 2.64 -32.16 14.31
N VAL A 93 1.33 -31.93 14.18
CA VAL A 93 0.38 -32.98 13.79
C VAL A 93 0.37 -33.13 12.28
N HIS A 94 0.56 -34.34 11.77
CA HIS A 94 0.40 -34.73 10.38
C HIS A 94 -0.87 -35.56 10.24
N GLY A 95 -1.87 -35.02 9.55
CA GLY A 95 -3.18 -35.63 9.42
C GLY A 95 -3.51 -36.05 7.99
N THR A 96 -4.33 -37.08 7.84
CA THR A 96 -4.93 -37.51 6.56
C THR A 96 -6.44 -37.71 6.74
N THR A 97 -7.25 -37.04 5.92
CA THR A 97 -8.71 -37.24 5.92
C THR A 97 -9.09 -38.58 5.31
N PRO A 98 -10.32 -39.09 5.53
CA PRO A 98 -10.82 -40.29 4.84
C PRO A 98 -10.76 -40.20 3.31
N ASP A 99 -10.85 -38.98 2.76
CA ASP A 99 -10.73 -38.70 1.32
C ASP A 99 -9.26 -38.60 0.84
N GLY A 100 -8.29 -38.86 1.72
CA GLY A 100 -6.86 -38.84 1.41
C GLY A 100 -6.22 -37.44 1.39
N ILE A 101 -6.89 -36.41 1.91
CA ILE A 101 -6.33 -35.06 1.98
C ILE A 101 -5.35 -35.00 3.16
N ARG A 102 -4.08 -34.67 2.87
CA ARG A 102 -3.06 -34.48 3.89
C ARG A 102 -3.08 -33.04 4.42
N TYR A 103 -2.94 -32.89 5.74
CA TYR A 103 -2.87 -31.60 6.42
C TYR A 103 -1.84 -31.62 7.54
N THR A 104 -1.47 -30.43 8.01
CA THR A 104 -0.54 -30.25 9.11
C THR A 104 -1.14 -29.27 10.13
N VAL A 105 -1.11 -29.60 11.42
CA VAL A 105 -1.58 -28.70 12.49
C VAL A 105 -0.43 -28.41 13.44
N LEU A 106 -0.17 -27.12 13.65
CA LEU A 106 0.77 -26.62 14.64
C LEU A 106 0.02 -26.38 15.97
N GLY A 107 0.64 -26.72 17.10
CA GLY A 107 0.13 -26.34 18.44
C GLY A 107 -1.01 -27.21 19.00
N ARG A 108 -1.25 -28.40 18.45
CA ARG A 108 -2.19 -29.39 19.01
C ARG A 108 -1.39 -30.58 19.59
N GLY A 109 -0.96 -30.49 20.84
CA GLY A 109 -0.29 -31.64 21.50
C GLY A 109 0.56 -31.30 22.73
N GLU A 110 1.12 -30.10 22.80
CA GLU A 110 1.82 -29.60 23.98
C GLU A 110 1.50 -28.12 24.19
N LEU A 111 1.28 -27.71 25.44
CA LEU A 111 1.19 -26.28 25.79
C LEU A 111 2.57 -25.66 25.55
N ALA A 112 2.61 -24.61 24.74
CA ALA A 112 3.83 -23.84 24.56
C ALA A 112 4.40 -23.41 25.93
N GLN A 113 5.70 -23.62 26.15
CA GLN A 113 6.33 -23.33 27.45
C GLN A 113 6.29 -21.84 27.81
N SER A 114 6.08 -21.00 26.80
CA SER A 114 5.72 -19.57 26.88
C SER A 114 4.57 -19.30 25.91
N PRO A 115 3.80 -18.21 26.06
CA PRO A 115 2.89 -17.78 25.01
C PRO A 115 3.72 -17.39 23.78
N ASP A 116 3.91 -18.34 22.86
CA ASP A 116 4.53 -18.11 21.57
C ASP A 116 3.56 -17.25 20.76
N ARG A 117 3.81 -15.94 20.80
CA ARG A 117 3.02 -14.95 20.06
C ARG A 117 3.66 -14.79 18.68
N VAL A 118 2.86 -15.02 17.65
CA VAL A 118 3.15 -14.59 16.28
C VAL A 118 2.25 -13.40 15.96
N THR A 119 2.81 -12.37 15.35
CA THR A 119 2.11 -11.16 14.90
C THR A 119 1.95 -11.18 13.39
N LEU A 120 0.75 -10.85 12.89
CA LEU A 120 0.43 -10.80 11.47
C LEU A 120 -0.02 -9.39 11.08
N CYS A 121 0.66 -8.81 10.09
CA CYS A 121 0.18 -7.65 9.35
C CYS A 121 -0.37 -8.10 7.99
N ALA A 122 -1.63 -7.80 7.70
CA ALA A 122 -2.27 -8.12 6.43
C ALA A 122 -2.82 -6.84 5.78
N ILE A 123 -2.41 -6.61 4.55
CA ILE A 123 -2.81 -5.48 3.72
C ILE A 123 -3.72 -5.99 2.60
N GLY A 124 -4.75 -5.20 2.27
CA GLY A 124 -5.63 -5.47 1.15
C GLY A 124 -4.95 -5.23 -0.21
N ASP A 125 -5.75 -4.81 -1.17
CA ASP A 125 -5.37 -4.82 -2.58
C ASP A 125 -4.25 -3.81 -2.91
N GLN A 126 -3.15 -4.32 -3.42
CA GLN A 126 -2.18 -3.55 -4.18
C GLN A 126 -2.69 -3.39 -5.61
N LEU A 127 -3.50 -2.36 -5.79
CA LEU A 127 -4.16 -2.06 -7.05
C LEU A 127 -3.43 -0.94 -7.81
N VAL A 128 -2.68 -1.30 -8.85
CA VAL A 128 -2.13 -0.31 -9.78
C VAL A 128 -3.20 0.10 -10.78
N THR A 129 -3.44 1.39 -10.91
CA THR A 129 -4.44 1.97 -11.81
C THR A 129 -3.83 3.08 -12.65
N GLU A 130 -4.58 3.57 -13.63
CA GLU A 130 -4.23 4.74 -14.43
C GLU A 130 -4.02 6.02 -13.59
N TYR A 131 -4.48 6.03 -12.34
CA TYR A 131 -4.27 7.13 -11.40
C TYR A 131 -2.99 6.99 -10.58
N VAL A 132 -2.48 5.77 -10.38
CA VAL A 132 -1.25 5.52 -9.61
C VAL A 132 -0.01 5.64 -10.51
N LEU A 133 -0.08 5.12 -11.72
CA LEU A 133 1.04 5.07 -12.68
C LEU A 133 1.72 6.43 -12.91
N PRO A 134 1.01 7.56 -13.10
CA PRO A 134 1.66 8.84 -13.35
C PRO A 134 2.49 9.35 -12.16
N PHE A 135 2.09 9.03 -10.93
CA PHE A 135 2.87 9.39 -9.75
C PHE A 135 4.12 8.51 -9.63
N ALA A 136 4.00 7.22 -9.93
CA ALA A 136 5.11 6.27 -9.84
C ALA A 136 6.18 6.57 -10.89
N ASP A 137 5.75 6.92 -12.11
CA ASP A 137 6.59 7.44 -13.20
C ASP A 137 7.29 8.75 -12.78
N ALA A 138 6.55 9.68 -12.16
CA ALA A 138 7.15 10.91 -11.66
C ALA A 138 8.16 10.67 -10.52
N TYR A 139 7.92 9.70 -9.64
CA TYR A 139 8.83 9.36 -8.55
C TYR A 139 10.13 8.70 -9.03
N ALA A 140 10.08 7.95 -10.14
CA ALA A 140 11.28 7.39 -10.78
C ALA A 140 12.24 8.48 -11.33
N GLY A 141 11.76 9.71 -11.46
CA GLY A 141 12.57 10.91 -11.67
C GLY A 141 12.49 11.47 -13.08
N LYS A 142 12.36 10.62 -14.11
CA LYS A 142 12.15 11.07 -15.49
C LYS A 142 10.89 10.42 -16.07
N THR A 143 9.87 11.24 -16.30
CA THR A 143 8.58 10.74 -16.78
C THR A 143 8.66 10.18 -18.20
N GLY A 144 8.07 9.01 -18.41
CA GLY A 144 7.89 8.37 -19.71
C GLY A 144 9.13 7.65 -20.22
N ASP A 145 10.05 7.25 -19.36
CA ASP A 145 11.19 6.41 -19.72
C ASP A 145 10.99 4.91 -19.43
N GLY A 146 9.84 4.53 -18.88
CA GLY A 146 9.47 3.15 -18.56
C GLY A 146 9.82 2.73 -17.13
N GLU A 147 10.45 3.62 -16.35
CA GLU A 147 10.78 3.39 -14.95
C GLU A 147 9.67 3.89 -14.02
N TYR A 148 9.38 3.11 -12.98
CA TYR A 148 8.31 3.41 -12.02
C TYR A 148 8.80 3.13 -10.61
N ASP A 149 8.72 4.12 -9.72
CA ASP A 149 9.10 3.99 -8.31
C ASP A 149 7.87 3.99 -7.40
N PHE A 150 7.64 2.85 -6.72
CA PHE A 150 6.56 2.71 -5.75
C PHE A 150 7.00 2.82 -4.28
N THR A 151 8.30 3.00 -4.02
CA THR A 151 8.82 3.09 -2.65
C THR A 151 8.30 4.28 -1.83
N PRO A 152 7.95 5.46 -2.41
CA PRO A 152 7.51 6.60 -1.60
C PRO A 152 6.21 6.34 -0.83
N TRP A 153 5.31 5.49 -1.33
CA TRP A 153 4.06 5.15 -0.64
C TRP A 153 4.27 4.30 0.62
N TYR A 154 5.33 3.51 0.65
CA TYR A 154 5.62 2.60 1.77
C TYR A 154 6.48 3.24 2.86
N ARG A 155 7.18 4.33 2.55
CA ARG A 155 8.22 4.93 3.43
C ARG A 155 7.76 5.17 4.87
N GLU A 156 6.60 5.81 5.03
CA GLU A 156 6.09 6.20 6.35
C GLU A 156 5.42 5.03 7.09
N VAL A 157 4.96 4.00 6.37
CA VAL A 157 4.28 2.84 6.97
C VAL A 157 5.21 1.64 7.22
N LYS A 158 6.36 1.59 6.53
CA LYS A 158 7.37 0.52 6.61
C LYS A 158 7.76 0.17 8.06
N PRO A 159 8.02 1.12 8.98
CA PRO A 159 8.37 0.77 10.36
C PRO A 159 7.28 -0.02 11.08
N PHE A 160 6.00 0.31 10.86
CA PHE A 160 4.85 -0.38 11.46
C PHE A 160 4.59 -1.74 10.83
N ILE A 161 4.95 -1.94 9.56
CA ILE A 161 4.82 -3.24 8.90
C ILE A 161 5.94 -4.17 9.37
N GLN A 162 7.17 -3.66 9.49
CA GLN A 162 8.37 -4.46 9.82
C GLN A 162 8.41 -4.99 11.26
N GLU A 163 7.61 -4.44 12.18
CA GLU A 163 7.53 -4.96 13.56
C GLU A 163 6.81 -6.32 13.66
N HIS A 164 6.12 -6.74 12.60
CA HIS A 164 5.33 -7.97 12.59
C HIS A 164 6.13 -9.17 12.05
N ASP A 165 5.89 -10.36 12.64
CA ASP A 165 6.56 -11.61 12.26
C ASP A 165 6.16 -12.07 10.85
N LEU A 166 4.86 -12.00 10.55
CA LEU A 166 4.27 -12.33 9.26
C LEU A 166 3.67 -11.09 8.63
N ARG A 167 3.93 -10.91 7.33
CA ARG A 167 3.49 -9.75 6.54
C ARG A 167 2.91 -10.24 5.23
N PHE A 168 1.67 -9.86 4.94
CA PHE A 168 0.93 -10.30 3.76
C PHE A 168 0.29 -9.10 3.05
N VAL A 169 0.29 -9.12 1.72
CA VAL A 169 -0.43 -8.16 0.88
C VAL A 169 -1.19 -8.92 -0.21
N ASN A 170 -2.39 -8.44 -0.57
CA ASN A 170 -3.08 -8.94 -1.74
C ASN A 170 -2.57 -8.25 -3.03
N GLN A 171 -1.79 -8.94 -3.84
CA GLN A 171 -1.34 -8.44 -5.14
C GLN A 171 -2.44 -8.67 -6.20
N GLU A 172 -3.40 -7.76 -6.29
CA GLU A 172 -4.61 -7.89 -7.12
C GLU A 172 -4.35 -7.76 -8.63
N THR A 173 -3.38 -6.92 -9.00
CA THR A 173 -3.09 -6.61 -10.42
C THR A 173 -1.95 -7.44 -10.97
N VAL A 174 -2.04 -7.79 -12.26
CA VAL A 174 -1.06 -8.65 -12.93
C VAL A 174 0.21 -7.87 -13.20
N MET A 175 1.36 -8.48 -12.89
CA MET A 175 2.67 -7.92 -13.24
C MET A 175 3.02 -8.25 -14.69
N VAL A 176 3.37 -7.22 -15.45
CA VAL A 176 3.87 -7.35 -16.82
C VAL A 176 5.20 -6.63 -16.96
N SER A 177 5.87 -6.86 -18.09
CA SER A 177 7.15 -6.23 -18.42
C SER A 177 7.07 -5.60 -19.80
N GLU A 178 7.52 -4.36 -19.92
CA GLU A 178 7.67 -3.67 -21.21
C GLU A 178 8.67 -4.38 -22.12
N GLU A 179 9.69 -5.05 -21.58
CA GLU A 179 10.64 -5.86 -22.35
C GLU A 179 9.95 -7.02 -23.09
N LYS A 180 8.83 -7.51 -22.55
CA LYS A 180 8.00 -8.56 -23.15
C LYS A 180 6.93 -8.00 -24.11
N GLY A 181 6.95 -6.69 -24.38
CA GLY A 181 6.06 -6.03 -25.33
C GLY A 181 4.69 -5.63 -24.76
N TYR A 182 4.54 -5.59 -23.43
CA TYR A 182 3.31 -5.14 -22.77
C TYR A 182 3.45 -3.71 -22.28
N SER A 183 2.46 -2.87 -22.54
CA SER A 183 2.38 -1.54 -21.92
C SER A 183 1.71 -1.61 -20.56
N TYR A 184 2.20 -0.80 -19.61
CA TYR A 184 1.57 -0.63 -18.31
C TYR A 184 0.26 0.16 -18.45
N SER A 185 -0.76 -0.26 -17.72
CA SER A 185 -2.10 0.34 -17.83
C SER A 185 -2.99 -0.04 -16.66
N GLY A 186 -3.91 0.86 -16.31
CA GLY A 186 -5.02 0.55 -15.40
C GLY A 186 -6.16 -0.19 -16.11
N TYR A 187 -7.40 0.19 -15.80
CA TYR A 187 -8.57 -0.47 -16.39
C TYR A 187 -8.54 -0.39 -17.94
N PRO A 188 -8.89 -1.48 -18.67
CA PRO A 188 -9.44 -2.75 -18.18
C PRO A 188 -8.41 -3.86 -17.93
N THR A 189 -7.15 -3.69 -18.32
CA THR A 189 -6.17 -4.79 -18.35
C THR A 189 -5.36 -4.91 -17.06
N PHE A 190 -5.23 -3.83 -16.28
CA PHE A 190 -4.50 -3.82 -15.00
C PHE A 190 -3.08 -4.41 -15.12
N ASN A 191 -2.33 -3.88 -16.07
CA ASN A 191 -0.95 -4.23 -16.35
C ASN A 191 -0.01 -3.39 -15.47
N SER A 192 0.44 -4.00 -14.38
CA SER A 192 1.32 -3.36 -13.39
C SER A 192 2.79 -3.53 -13.75
N PRO A 193 3.63 -2.51 -13.51
CA PRO A 193 5.09 -2.66 -13.58
C PRO A 193 5.60 -3.64 -12.53
N GLU A 194 6.60 -4.46 -12.88
CA GLU A 194 7.28 -5.38 -11.95
C GLU A 194 7.86 -4.64 -10.72
N SER A 195 8.20 -3.35 -10.86
CA SER A 195 8.68 -2.51 -9.76
C SER A 195 7.65 -2.28 -8.65
N ALA A 196 6.35 -2.46 -8.92
CA ALA A 196 5.31 -2.42 -7.89
C ALA A 196 5.48 -3.56 -6.87
N ALA A 197 5.81 -4.77 -7.33
CA ALA A 197 6.09 -5.91 -6.45
C ALA A 197 7.44 -5.76 -5.77
N ALA A 198 8.46 -5.29 -6.51
CA ALA A 198 9.79 -5.05 -5.96
C ALA A 198 9.75 -4.05 -4.78
N SER A 199 8.94 -2.99 -4.89
CA SER A 199 8.83 -1.96 -3.85
C SER A 199 8.19 -2.46 -2.55
N VAL A 200 7.37 -3.52 -2.60
CA VAL A 200 6.83 -4.17 -1.39
C VAL A 200 7.83 -5.11 -0.75
N ALA A 201 8.70 -5.72 -1.56
CA ALA A 201 9.73 -6.64 -1.08
C ALA A 201 10.93 -5.93 -0.41
N ASP A 202 11.14 -4.64 -0.69
CA ASP A 202 12.19 -3.79 -0.10
C ASP A 202 11.96 -3.50 1.40
#